data_AF-A0A6P6XPY4-F1
#
_entry.id   AF-A0A6P6XPY4-F1
#
_cell.length_a   1.000
_cell.length_b   1.000
_cell.length_c   1.000
_cell.angle_alpha   90.00
_cell.angle_beta   90.00
_cell.angle_gamma   90.00
#
_symmetry.space_group_name_H-M   'P 1'
#
loop_
_entity.id
_entity.type
_entity.pdbx_description
1 polymer ?
#
loop_
_entity_poly.entity_id
_entity_poly.type
_entity_poly.pdbx_seq_one_letter_code
_entity_poly.pdbx_strand_id
1 'polypeptide(L)'
;MKNEINVAEYSNFITDIIEKDLKSGVVKSVKTRFPPEPNGYLHIGHAKALCLNQWIAQKYNGTCSLRFDDTNPLNENDEYINAILADVKWLGFECKDLVFNSSNYFDTLVSYAEKLIMKGLAYVDFQSEEAVRLNRGNIKEPGKNSPYRDTSVESNLKFFENMKKGLYKSGESILRAKIDMSAGNMNMRDPILYRIIDTPHPRTHSKWKIYPTYDFAHGQCDSIEGITHSICTLEFFNHRPLYNWLQKELEIRPSHQIEFARFNLTYTVMSKRKLLEIVNNNLVNGWDDPRMPTLSGMRRRGYPPEAIKTFVFKIGVSKREHLIQLDKLENIVRNCLENSPKVFALHKPVKVTISNYGEYEQLSQTSEAADLIKNFPKSIYIDASDFLLKLTPDWKRLSLGTSVRLKNLAIVVCDEVSLNWFLRLLLM
;
A
#
# COMPACT_ATOMS: atom_id res chain seq x y z
N MET A 1 24.77 -9.43 -8.11
CA MET A 1 23.62 -10.34 -7.98
C MET A 1 23.90 -11.40 -6.89
N LYS A 2 23.88 -11.03 -5.60
CA LYS A 2 24.18 -11.97 -4.49
C LYS A 2 23.17 -11.89 -3.32
N ASN A 3 22.01 -11.29 -3.53
CA ASN A 3 20.92 -11.21 -2.54
C ASN A 3 19.56 -11.32 -3.23
N GLU A 4 19.43 -12.19 -4.23
CA GLU A 4 18.09 -12.70 -4.52
C GLU A 4 17.73 -13.55 -3.32
N ILE A 5 16.77 -13.08 -2.51
CA ILE A 5 16.12 -13.93 -1.51
C ILE A 5 15.71 -15.18 -2.29
N ASN A 6 16.09 -16.38 -1.84
CA ASN A 6 15.50 -17.60 -2.35
C ASN A 6 14.06 -17.65 -1.84
N VAL A 7 13.19 -16.91 -2.55
CA VAL A 7 11.80 -16.66 -2.20
C VAL A 7 11.03 -17.99 -2.08
N ALA A 8 11.54 -19.10 -2.64
CA ALA A 8 10.98 -20.43 -2.49
C ALA A 8 11.06 -20.98 -1.04
N GLU A 9 12.09 -20.64 -0.27
CA GLU A 9 12.35 -21.18 1.09
C GLU A 9 11.61 -20.44 2.22
N TYR A 10 10.93 -19.33 1.91
CA TYR A 10 10.18 -18.58 2.91
C TYR A 10 8.97 -19.40 3.40
N SER A 11 8.88 -19.65 4.71
CA SER A 11 7.76 -20.37 5.35
C SER A 11 7.15 -19.52 6.47
N ASN A 12 5.83 -19.60 6.63
CA ASN A 12 5.06 -18.92 7.66
C ASN A 12 3.74 -19.65 7.95
N PHE A 13 2.99 -19.21 8.95
CA PHE A 13 1.75 -19.88 9.35
C PHE A 13 0.68 -19.97 8.24
N ILE A 14 0.71 -19.08 7.23
CA ILE A 14 -0.21 -19.12 6.09
C ILE A 14 0.19 -20.27 5.15
N THR A 15 1.48 -20.47 4.90
CA THR A 15 1.95 -21.62 4.11
C THR A 15 1.65 -22.94 4.80
N ASP A 16 1.76 -23.01 6.13
CA ASP A 16 1.40 -24.22 6.88
C ASP A 16 -0.09 -24.59 6.69
N ILE A 17 -0.98 -23.59 6.65
CA ILE A 17 -2.41 -23.78 6.37
C ILE A 17 -2.62 -24.27 4.94
N ILE A 18 -2.00 -23.60 3.97
CA ILE A 18 -2.11 -23.94 2.54
C ILE A 18 -1.61 -25.37 2.27
N GLU A 19 -0.47 -25.74 2.84
CA GLU A 19 0.12 -27.07 2.68
C GLU A 19 -0.76 -28.15 3.29
N LYS A 20 -1.37 -27.87 4.44
CA LYS A 20 -2.36 -28.77 5.04
C LYS A 20 -3.56 -28.95 4.12
N ASP A 21 -4.13 -27.87 3.58
CA ASP A 21 -5.33 -27.90 2.75
C ASP A 21 -5.09 -28.59 1.39
N LEU A 22 -3.91 -28.39 0.80
CA LEU A 22 -3.46 -29.10 -0.40
C LEU A 22 -3.28 -30.61 -0.11
N LYS A 23 -2.62 -30.95 1.00
CA LYS A 23 -2.38 -32.35 1.39
C LYS A 23 -3.66 -33.10 1.72
N SER A 24 -4.63 -32.45 2.35
CA SER A 24 -5.95 -33.04 2.63
C SER A 24 -6.88 -33.06 1.42
N GLY A 25 -6.51 -32.42 0.31
CA GLY A 25 -7.33 -32.34 -0.90
C GLY A 25 -8.56 -31.41 -0.77
N VAL A 26 -8.60 -30.56 0.25
CA VAL A 26 -9.67 -29.55 0.43
C VAL A 26 -9.62 -28.55 -0.73
N VAL A 27 -8.42 -28.25 -1.21
CA VAL A 27 -8.17 -27.44 -2.40
C VAL A 27 -7.21 -28.17 -3.34
N LYS A 28 -7.42 -28.04 -4.65
CA LYS A 28 -6.55 -28.63 -5.68
C LYS A 28 -5.47 -27.66 -6.17
N SER A 29 -5.70 -26.36 -6.02
CA SER A 29 -4.78 -25.30 -6.43
C SER A 29 -4.96 -24.05 -5.57
N VAL A 30 -3.91 -23.25 -5.50
CA VAL A 30 -3.92 -22.01 -4.71
C VAL A 30 -4.41 -20.85 -5.57
N LYS A 31 -5.41 -20.13 -5.07
CA LYS A 31 -5.95 -18.92 -5.67
C LYS A 31 -6.06 -17.84 -4.60
N THR A 32 -5.31 -16.77 -4.75
CA THR A 32 -5.28 -15.60 -3.86
C THR A 32 -5.74 -14.36 -4.61
N ARG A 33 -5.88 -13.23 -3.90
CA ARG A 33 -6.17 -11.93 -4.51
C ARG A 33 -5.66 -10.77 -3.68
N PHE A 34 -5.33 -9.68 -4.34
CA PHE A 34 -5.15 -8.36 -3.76
C PHE A 34 -6.38 -7.50 -4.06
N PRO A 35 -7.26 -7.21 -3.07
CA PRO A 35 -8.52 -6.52 -3.30
C PRO A 35 -8.53 -5.06 -2.77
N PRO A 36 -7.77 -4.10 -3.36
CA PRO A 36 -7.79 -2.72 -2.87
C PRO A 36 -9.10 -2.00 -3.20
N GLU A 37 -9.63 -1.23 -2.24
CA GLU A 37 -10.65 -0.21 -2.52
C GLU A 37 -9.98 0.98 -3.25
N PRO A 38 -10.50 1.43 -4.40
CA PRO A 38 -9.93 2.53 -5.18
C PRO A 38 -10.33 3.91 -4.63
N ASN A 39 -10.04 4.15 -3.34
CA ASN A 39 -10.33 5.39 -2.61
C ASN A 39 -9.08 6.15 -2.15
N GLY A 40 -7.91 5.80 -2.70
CA GLY A 40 -6.64 6.41 -2.38
C GLY A 40 -5.45 5.63 -2.92
N TYR A 41 -4.28 6.26 -2.90
CA TYR A 41 -3.04 5.66 -3.38
C TYR A 41 -2.59 4.49 -2.50
N LEU A 42 -1.87 3.53 -3.10
CA LEU A 42 -1.21 2.48 -2.35
C LEU A 42 -0.06 3.06 -1.52
N HIS A 43 0.22 2.39 -0.41
CA HIS A 43 1.31 2.73 0.51
C HIS A 43 2.06 1.46 0.87
N ILE A 44 3.21 1.57 1.53
CA ILE A 44 4.08 0.43 1.83
C ILE A 44 3.36 -0.72 2.59
N GLY A 45 2.34 -0.42 3.40
CA GLY A 45 1.48 -1.44 4.01
C GLY A 45 0.70 -2.30 3.00
N HIS A 46 0.25 -1.71 1.89
CA HIS A 46 -0.40 -2.43 0.78
C HIS A 46 0.61 -3.29 0.02
N ALA A 47 1.87 -2.83 -0.10
CA ALA A 47 2.94 -3.62 -0.69
C ALA A 47 3.12 -4.96 0.05
N LYS A 48 2.99 -4.96 1.39
CA LYS A 48 3.01 -6.20 2.18
C LYS A 48 1.93 -7.18 1.73
N ALA A 49 0.68 -6.72 1.63
CA ALA A 49 -0.44 -7.57 1.23
C ALA A 49 -0.31 -8.06 -0.22
N LEU A 50 0.07 -7.17 -1.15
CA LEU A 50 0.26 -7.49 -2.56
C LEU A 50 1.39 -8.50 -2.77
N CYS A 51 2.58 -8.21 -2.26
CA CYS A 51 3.74 -9.11 -2.39
C CYS A 51 3.46 -10.47 -1.75
N LEU A 52 2.78 -10.53 -0.60
CA LEU A 52 2.42 -11.78 0.07
C LEU A 52 1.45 -12.62 -0.78
N ASN A 53 0.35 -12.03 -1.26
CA ASN A 53 -0.64 -12.76 -2.07
C ASN A 53 -0.03 -13.27 -3.38
N GLN A 54 0.79 -12.45 -4.04
CA GLN A 54 1.47 -12.87 -5.26
C GLN A 54 2.48 -13.97 -4.98
N TRP A 55 3.29 -13.81 -3.95
CA TRP A 55 4.32 -14.78 -3.60
C TRP A 55 3.72 -16.15 -3.31
N ILE A 56 2.61 -16.20 -2.56
CA ILE A 56 1.88 -17.43 -2.29
C ILE A 56 1.42 -18.08 -3.60
N ALA A 57 0.82 -17.29 -4.51
CA ALA A 57 0.42 -17.83 -5.80
C ALA A 57 1.62 -18.39 -6.59
N GLN A 58 2.75 -17.67 -6.63
CA GLN A 58 3.96 -18.13 -7.32
C GLN A 58 4.54 -19.41 -6.69
N LYS A 59 4.62 -19.48 -5.36
CA LYS A 59 5.20 -20.62 -4.62
C LYS A 59 4.44 -21.92 -4.87
N TYR A 60 3.12 -21.86 -5.06
CA TYR A 60 2.26 -23.03 -5.25
C TYR A 60 1.73 -23.16 -6.69
N ASN A 61 2.37 -22.52 -7.66
CA ASN A 61 1.96 -22.51 -9.08
C ASN A 61 0.46 -22.18 -9.27
N GLY A 62 -0.04 -21.28 -8.43
CA GLY A 62 -1.42 -20.80 -8.39
C GLY A 62 -1.61 -19.48 -9.12
N THR A 63 -2.74 -18.82 -8.83
CA THR A 63 -3.09 -17.52 -9.41
C THR A 63 -3.35 -16.48 -8.33
N CYS A 64 -2.98 -15.23 -8.58
CA CYS A 64 -3.31 -14.09 -7.74
C CYS A 64 -4.04 -13.05 -8.60
N SER A 65 -5.29 -12.71 -8.24
CA SER A 65 -6.04 -11.66 -8.92
C SER A 65 -5.87 -10.29 -8.27
N LEU A 66 -6.08 -9.24 -9.06
CA LEU A 66 -6.27 -7.87 -8.59
C LEU A 66 -7.77 -7.58 -8.67
N ARG A 67 -8.44 -7.34 -7.55
CA ARG A 67 -9.86 -6.93 -7.56
C ARG A 67 -9.99 -5.51 -7.03
N PHE A 68 -10.56 -4.61 -7.81
CA PHE A 68 -11.04 -3.35 -7.24
C PHE A 68 -12.29 -3.62 -6.43
N ASP A 69 -12.24 -3.33 -5.13
CA ASP A 69 -13.42 -3.44 -4.26
C ASP A 69 -14.27 -2.18 -4.38
N ASP A 70 -14.86 -2.00 -5.56
CA ASP A 70 -15.64 -0.85 -6.01
C ASP A 70 -17.13 -1.02 -5.64
N THR A 71 -17.39 -1.19 -4.35
CA THR A 71 -18.77 -1.35 -3.82
C THR A 71 -19.36 -0.03 -3.32
N ASN A 72 -18.58 1.07 -3.32
CA ASN A 72 -19.00 2.34 -2.76
C ASN A 72 -18.81 3.47 -3.77
N PRO A 73 -19.88 3.88 -4.49
CA PRO A 73 -19.79 4.83 -5.59
C PRO A 73 -19.33 6.23 -5.15
N LEU A 74 -19.40 6.57 -3.86
CA LEU A 74 -18.97 7.87 -3.33
C LEU A 74 -17.46 8.05 -3.26
N ASN A 75 -16.71 6.95 -3.22
CA ASN A 75 -15.28 6.95 -2.90
C ASN A 75 -14.38 6.65 -4.10
N GLU A 76 -14.97 6.38 -5.26
CA GLU A 76 -14.26 5.82 -6.41
C GLU A 76 -13.84 6.93 -7.39
N ASN A 77 -12.57 6.91 -7.78
CA ASN A 77 -12.00 7.83 -8.75
C ASN A 77 -11.07 7.08 -9.70
N ASP A 78 -11.22 7.31 -11.01
CA ASP A 78 -10.37 6.73 -12.06
C ASP A 78 -8.88 7.01 -11.83
N GLU A 79 -8.55 8.15 -11.19
CA GLU A 79 -7.19 8.48 -10.75
C GLU A 79 -6.60 7.39 -9.85
N TYR A 80 -7.35 6.91 -8.86
CA TYR A 80 -6.88 5.90 -7.92
C TYR A 80 -6.75 4.53 -8.57
N ILE A 81 -7.67 4.17 -9.46
CA ILE A 81 -7.57 2.92 -10.25
C ILE A 81 -6.26 2.92 -11.05
N ASN A 82 -6.00 4.00 -11.79
CA ASN A 82 -4.79 4.14 -12.61
C ASN A 82 -3.51 4.14 -11.75
N ALA A 83 -3.52 4.82 -10.60
CA ALA A 83 -2.40 4.84 -9.66
C ALA A 83 -2.11 3.45 -9.08
N ILE A 84 -3.15 2.71 -8.67
CA ILE A 84 -3.02 1.33 -8.16
C ILE A 84 -2.41 0.43 -9.23
N LEU A 85 -2.91 0.48 -10.47
CA LEU A 85 -2.37 -0.30 -11.59
C LEU A 85 -0.89 0.02 -11.85
N ALA A 86 -0.53 1.31 -11.83
CA ALA A 86 0.85 1.74 -12.01
C ALA A 86 1.78 1.23 -10.89
N ASP A 87 1.32 1.26 -9.64
CA ASP A 87 2.09 0.80 -8.48
C ASP A 87 2.23 -0.73 -8.46
N VAL A 88 1.19 -1.47 -8.81
CA VAL A 88 1.21 -2.94 -8.97
C VAL A 88 2.20 -3.33 -10.08
N LYS A 89 2.12 -2.68 -11.24
CA LYS A 89 3.06 -2.90 -12.35
C LYS A 89 4.50 -2.55 -11.96
N TRP A 90 4.69 -1.44 -11.25
CA TRP A 90 6.02 -0.99 -10.82
C TRP A 90 6.71 -1.98 -9.86
N LEU A 91 5.95 -2.66 -9.00
CA LEU A 91 6.48 -3.73 -8.15
C LEU A 91 6.80 -5.04 -8.92
N GLY A 92 6.54 -5.07 -10.23
CA GLY A 92 6.85 -6.19 -11.13
C GLY A 92 5.73 -7.23 -11.22
N PHE A 93 4.48 -6.84 -10.96
CA PHE A 93 3.33 -7.74 -11.05
C PHE A 93 2.56 -7.50 -12.36
N GLU A 94 2.48 -8.53 -13.19
CA GLU A 94 1.67 -8.53 -14.41
C GLU A 94 0.27 -9.11 -14.11
N CYS A 95 -0.75 -8.25 -14.12
CA CYS A 95 -2.14 -8.65 -13.86
C CYS A 95 -2.93 -9.02 -15.12
N LYS A 96 -2.27 -9.55 -16.17
CA LYS A 96 -2.77 -9.70 -17.55
C LYS A 96 -4.30 -9.81 -17.67
N ASP A 97 -4.88 -10.91 -17.21
CA ASP A 97 -6.31 -11.24 -17.36
C ASP A 97 -7.02 -11.44 -16.00
N LEU A 98 -6.41 -10.97 -14.91
CA LEU A 98 -6.89 -11.19 -13.55
C LEU A 98 -7.22 -9.87 -12.85
N VAL A 99 -7.68 -8.87 -13.61
CA VAL A 99 -8.22 -7.62 -13.05
C VAL A 99 -9.74 -7.70 -13.01
N PHE A 100 -10.28 -7.76 -11.81
CA PHE A 100 -11.72 -7.83 -11.55
C PHE A 100 -12.22 -6.56 -10.85
N ASN A 101 -13.52 -6.35 -10.89
CA ASN A 101 -14.21 -5.30 -10.16
C ASN A 101 -15.37 -5.97 -9.40
N SER A 102 -15.55 -5.66 -8.12
CA SER A 102 -16.71 -6.14 -7.34
C SER A 102 -18.03 -5.77 -8.03
N SER A 103 -18.09 -4.62 -8.72
CA SER A 103 -19.24 -4.15 -9.47
C SER A 103 -19.66 -5.04 -10.65
N ASN A 104 -18.73 -5.84 -11.21
CA ASN A 104 -19.05 -6.84 -12.22
C ASN A 104 -19.96 -7.96 -11.66
N TYR A 105 -20.04 -8.10 -10.34
CA TYR A 105 -20.78 -9.15 -9.66
C TYR A 105 -22.10 -8.66 -9.03
N PHE A 106 -22.49 -7.39 -9.22
CA PHE A 106 -23.69 -6.84 -8.57
C PHE A 106 -24.98 -7.62 -8.89
N ASP A 107 -25.18 -8.06 -10.14
CA ASP A 107 -26.35 -8.90 -10.49
C ASP A 107 -26.36 -10.22 -9.68
N THR A 108 -25.20 -10.87 -9.56
CA THR A 108 -25.05 -12.09 -8.75
C THR A 108 -25.25 -11.82 -7.26
N LEU A 109 -24.68 -10.73 -6.74
CA LEU A 109 -24.83 -10.35 -5.33
C LEU A 109 -26.29 -10.02 -4.98
N VAL A 110 -27.05 -9.42 -5.90
CA VAL A 110 -28.49 -9.19 -5.72
C VAL A 110 -29.25 -10.51 -5.67
N SER A 111 -28.96 -11.45 -6.57
CA SER A 111 -29.61 -12.77 -6.52
C SER A 111 -29.26 -13.56 -5.25
N TYR A 112 -28.06 -13.38 -4.69
CA TYR A 112 -27.71 -13.91 -3.36
C TYR A 112 -28.50 -13.27 -2.23
N ALA A 113 -28.72 -11.95 -2.27
CA ALA A 113 -29.58 -11.30 -1.29
C ALA A 113 -31.03 -11.79 -1.38
N GLU A 114 -31.57 -11.94 -2.58
CA GLU A 114 -32.89 -12.54 -2.81
C GLU A 114 -32.95 -13.98 -2.27
N LYS A 115 -31.90 -14.79 -2.48
CA LYS A 115 -31.79 -16.15 -1.91
C LYS A 115 -31.86 -16.14 -0.38
N LEU A 116 -31.17 -15.21 0.29
CA LEU A 116 -31.25 -15.08 1.75
C LEU A 116 -32.65 -14.67 2.21
N ILE A 117 -33.32 -13.75 1.50
CA ILE A 117 -34.70 -13.36 1.80
C ILE A 117 -35.63 -14.57 1.65
N MET A 118 -35.52 -15.34 0.57
CA MET A 118 -36.33 -16.55 0.33
C MET A 118 -36.14 -17.61 1.42
N LYS A 119 -34.93 -17.71 1.98
CA LYS A 119 -34.64 -18.58 3.13
C LYS A 119 -35.10 -18.01 4.48
N GLY A 120 -35.66 -16.81 4.52
CA GLY A 120 -36.02 -16.11 5.75
C GLY A 120 -34.82 -15.60 6.56
N LEU A 121 -33.63 -15.58 5.95
CA LEU A 121 -32.34 -15.22 6.54
C LEU A 121 -31.93 -13.77 6.25
N ALA A 122 -32.79 -12.99 5.61
CA ALA A 122 -32.62 -11.54 5.44
C ALA A 122 -33.99 -10.84 5.46
N TYR A 123 -34.00 -9.58 5.86
CA TYR A 123 -35.20 -8.74 5.91
C TYR A 123 -34.86 -7.28 5.62
N VAL A 124 -35.83 -6.53 5.10
CA VAL A 124 -35.72 -5.08 4.90
C VAL A 124 -36.13 -4.38 6.19
N ASP A 125 -35.29 -3.47 6.64
CA ASP A 125 -35.47 -2.69 7.86
C ASP A 125 -35.67 -1.21 7.51
N PHE A 126 -36.74 -0.61 8.04
CA PHE A 126 -37.10 0.80 7.85
C PHE A 126 -36.81 1.64 9.09
N GLN A 127 -36.15 1.07 10.09
CA GLN A 127 -35.66 1.83 11.25
C GLN A 127 -34.62 2.87 10.81
N SER A 128 -34.61 4.02 11.49
CA SER A 128 -33.55 5.02 11.30
C SER A 128 -32.18 4.44 11.68
N GLU A 129 -31.10 5.01 11.14
CA GLU A 129 -29.73 4.61 11.46
C GLU A 129 -29.46 4.65 12.97
N GLU A 130 -29.96 5.67 13.66
CA GLU A 130 -29.84 5.79 15.12
C GLU A 130 -30.58 4.66 15.85
N ALA A 131 -31.79 4.31 15.42
CA ALA A 131 -32.55 3.22 16.01
C ALA A 131 -31.87 1.86 15.75
N VAL A 132 -31.31 1.63 14.56
CA VAL A 132 -30.52 0.43 14.25
C VAL A 132 -29.28 0.36 15.17
N ARG A 133 -28.57 1.48 15.35
CA ARG A 133 -27.40 1.55 16.25
C ARG A 133 -27.77 1.21 17.69
N LEU A 134 -28.84 1.79 18.21
CA LEU A 134 -29.33 1.52 19.58
C LEU A 134 -29.77 0.06 19.73
N ASN A 135 -30.49 -0.48 18.75
CA ASN A 135 -30.95 -1.86 18.76
C ASN A 135 -29.82 -2.89 18.65
N ARG A 136 -28.67 -2.56 18.07
CA ARG A 136 -27.51 -3.47 18.08
C ARG A 136 -26.89 -3.65 19.46
N GLY A 137 -27.23 -2.81 20.44
CA GLY A 137 -26.67 -2.86 21.78
C GLY A 137 -25.17 -2.58 21.78
N ASN A 138 -24.45 -3.15 22.74
CA ASN A 138 -23.01 -2.97 22.87
C ASN A 138 -22.33 -4.26 23.36
N ILE A 139 -21.06 -4.17 23.76
CA ILE A 139 -20.28 -5.33 24.23
C ILE A 139 -20.87 -5.93 25.53
N LYS A 140 -21.55 -5.12 26.36
CA LYS A 140 -22.15 -5.55 27.62
C LYS A 140 -23.64 -5.89 27.50
N GLU A 141 -24.35 -5.19 26.61
CA GLU A 141 -25.80 -5.31 26.47
C GLU A 141 -26.17 -6.00 25.14
N PRO A 142 -27.01 -7.05 25.18
CA PRO A 142 -27.46 -7.72 23.96
C PRO A 142 -28.31 -6.79 23.10
N GLY A 143 -28.32 -7.05 21.80
CA GLY A 143 -29.18 -6.33 20.86
C GLY A 143 -30.65 -6.72 21.00
N LYS A 144 -31.52 -5.90 20.42
CA LYS A 144 -32.98 -6.09 20.34
C LYS A 144 -33.39 -6.24 18.88
N ASN A 145 -34.35 -7.14 18.63
CA ASN A 145 -34.88 -7.35 17.29
C ASN A 145 -35.55 -6.07 16.75
N SER A 146 -35.36 -5.81 15.45
CA SER A 146 -36.14 -4.79 14.75
C SER A 146 -37.62 -5.17 14.71
N PRO A 147 -38.56 -4.21 14.77
CA PRO A 147 -39.98 -4.50 14.54
C PRO A 147 -40.25 -5.06 13.14
N TYR A 148 -39.35 -4.86 12.18
CA TYR A 148 -39.45 -5.38 10.82
C TYR A 148 -38.83 -6.78 10.65
N ARG A 149 -38.21 -7.33 11.71
CA ARG A 149 -37.44 -8.59 11.62
C ARG A 149 -38.29 -9.78 11.18
N ASP A 150 -39.55 -9.83 11.59
CA ASP A 150 -40.46 -10.95 11.30
C ASP A 150 -41.41 -10.68 10.11
N THR A 151 -41.08 -9.68 9.29
CA THR A 151 -41.75 -9.41 8.01
C THR A 151 -41.73 -10.66 7.12
N SER A 152 -42.83 -10.95 6.43
CA SER A 152 -42.95 -12.12 5.55
C SER A 152 -41.94 -12.07 4.39
N VAL A 153 -41.58 -13.25 3.87
CA VAL A 153 -40.66 -13.39 2.72
C VAL A 153 -41.17 -12.59 1.51
N GLU A 154 -42.46 -12.72 1.19
CA GLU A 154 -43.09 -12.00 0.07
C GLU A 154 -42.98 -10.48 0.20
N SER A 155 -43.26 -9.95 1.40
CA SER A 155 -43.14 -8.51 1.66
C SER A 155 -41.69 -8.04 1.56
N ASN A 156 -40.73 -8.80 2.10
CA ASN A 156 -39.32 -8.48 2.01
C ASN A 156 -38.80 -8.47 0.56
N LEU A 157 -39.22 -9.43 -0.28
CA LEU A 157 -38.88 -9.44 -1.70
C LEU A 157 -39.42 -8.19 -2.40
N LYS A 158 -40.68 -7.82 -2.13
CA LYS A 158 -41.29 -6.60 -2.68
C LYS A 158 -40.56 -5.34 -2.20
N PHE A 159 -40.21 -5.26 -0.91
CA PHE A 159 -39.49 -4.12 -0.37
C PHE A 159 -38.08 -4.00 -0.96
N PHE A 160 -37.35 -5.11 -1.10
CA PHE A 160 -36.02 -5.10 -1.68
C PHE A 160 -36.05 -4.74 -3.18
N GLU A 161 -37.05 -5.21 -3.92
CA GLU A 161 -37.29 -4.79 -5.31
C GLU A 161 -37.58 -3.28 -5.42
N ASN A 162 -38.36 -2.72 -4.48
CA ASN A 162 -38.60 -1.28 -4.41
C ASN A 162 -37.33 -0.50 -4.09
N MET A 163 -36.45 -1.01 -3.21
CA MET A 163 -35.13 -0.42 -2.96
C MET A 163 -34.29 -0.39 -4.25
N LYS A 164 -34.24 -1.51 -4.99
CA LYS A 164 -33.51 -1.61 -6.26
C LYS A 164 -34.02 -0.62 -7.31
N LYS A 165 -35.34 -0.44 -7.39
CA LYS A 165 -36.02 0.54 -8.28
C LYS A 165 -35.86 2.00 -7.83
N GLY A 166 -35.28 2.27 -6.67
CA GLY A 166 -35.10 3.62 -6.15
C GLY A 166 -36.40 4.28 -5.68
N LEU A 167 -37.39 3.49 -5.23
CA LEU A 167 -38.65 4.03 -4.70
C LEU A 167 -38.53 4.56 -3.26
N TYR A 168 -37.40 4.30 -2.61
CA TYR A 168 -37.05 4.82 -1.29
C TYR A 168 -35.79 5.68 -1.39
N LYS A 169 -35.71 6.72 -0.57
CA LYS A 169 -34.56 7.62 -0.49
C LYS A 169 -33.41 6.98 0.30
N SER A 170 -32.21 7.56 0.15
CA SER A 170 -31.05 7.14 0.94
C SER A 170 -31.35 7.24 2.44
N GLY A 171 -31.03 6.16 3.18
CA GLY A 171 -31.29 6.06 4.62
C GLY A 171 -32.72 5.67 5.01
N GLU A 172 -33.69 5.60 4.08
CA GLU A 172 -35.07 5.19 4.39
C GLU A 172 -35.22 3.68 4.62
N SER A 173 -34.38 2.87 3.99
CA SER A 173 -34.36 1.42 4.20
C SER A 173 -33.01 0.78 3.91
N ILE A 174 -32.79 -0.36 4.57
CA ILE A 174 -31.60 -1.19 4.45
C ILE A 174 -32.00 -2.66 4.40
N LEU A 175 -31.22 -3.50 3.70
CA LEU A 175 -31.35 -4.95 3.81
C LEU A 175 -30.41 -5.44 4.90
N ARG A 176 -30.91 -6.23 5.84
CA ARG A 176 -30.13 -6.83 6.93
C ARG A 176 -30.18 -8.35 6.87
N ALA A 177 -29.09 -9.01 7.25
CA ALA A 177 -29.13 -10.43 7.54
C ALA A 177 -29.92 -10.68 8.83
N LYS A 178 -30.58 -11.83 8.92
CA LYS A 178 -31.28 -12.32 10.10
C LYS A 178 -30.44 -13.42 10.72
N ILE A 179 -29.67 -13.06 11.75
CA ILE A 179 -28.70 -13.95 12.42
C ILE A 179 -29.07 -14.02 13.91
N ASP A 180 -28.35 -13.33 14.78
CA ASP A 180 -28.54 -13.39 16.22
C ASP A 180 -28.21 -12.02 16.86
N MET A 181 -29.24 -11.31 17.32
CA MET A 181 -29.09 -10.02 17.98
C MET A 181 -28.42 -10.13 19.36
N SER A 182 -28.33 -11.31 19.96
CA SER A 182 -27.66 -11.56 21.23
C SER A 182 -26.21 -12.01 21.09
N ALA A 183 -25.71 -12.18 19.87
CA ALA A 183 -24.37 -12.71 19.62
C ALA A 183 -23.27 -11.87 20.31
N GLY A 184 -22.27 -12.54 20.87
CA GLY A 184 -21.10 -11.87 21.46
C GLY A 184 -20.25 -11.11 20.43
N ASN A 185 -20.31 -11.53 19.16
CA ASN A 185 -19.71 -10.80 18.05
C ASN A 185 -20.71 -9.82 17.44
N MET A 186 -20.41 -8.52 17.49
CA MET A 186 -21.25 -7.45 16.94
C MET A 186 -21.54 -7.59 15.44
N ASN A 187 -20.65 -8.23 14.68
CA ASN A 187 -20.83 -8.46 13.24
C ASN A 187 -21.89 -9.55 12.95
N MET A 188 -22.27 -10.34 13.95
CA MET A 188 -23.34 -11.33 13.84
C MET A 188 -24.70 -10.79 14.30
N ARG A 189 -24.77 -9.54 14.77
CA ARG A 189 -26.03 -8.88 15.19
C ARG A 189 -26.72 -8.22 14.01
N ASP A 190 -27.42 -9.05 13.23
CA ASP A 190 -28.17 -8.68 12.02
C ASP A 190 -27.45 -7.58 11.19
N PRO A 191 -26.26 -7.89 10.62
CA PRO A 191 -25.46 -6.92 9.87
C PRO A 191 -26.19 -6.43 8.61
N ILE A 192 -25.83 -5.22 8.17
CA ILE A 192 -26.36 -4.62 6.95
C ILE A 192 -25.71 -5.30 5.74
N LEU A 193 -26.53 -5.72 4.78
CA LEU A 193 -26.11 -6.32 3.52
C LEU A 193 -26.17 -5.34 2.35
N TYR A 194 -27.23 -4.52 2.28
CA TYR A 194 -27.40 -3.48 1.27
C TYR A 194 -27.89 -2.17 1.88
N ARG A 195 -27.46 -1.07 1.26
CA ARG A 195 -27.90 0.30 1.56
C ARG A 195 -28.24 1.04 0.26
N ILE A 196 -29.13 2.02 0.36
CA ILE A 196 -29.49 2.90 -0.75
C ILE A 196 -28.49 4.06 -0.81
N ILE A 197 -27.85 4.24 -1.97
CA ILE A 197 -26.98 5.38 -2.25
C ILE A 197 -27.44 5.97 -3.58
N ASP A 198 -27.93 7.21 -3.55
CA ASP A 198 -28.38 7.91 -4.76
C ASP A 198 -27.21 8.63 -5.43
N THR A 199 -26.22 7.87 -5.86
CA THR A 199 -25.03 8.39 -6.55
C THR A 199 -24.67 7.44 -7.68
N PRO A 200 -24.51 7.92 -8.93
CA PRO A 200 -24.07 7.09 -10.03
C PRO A 200 -22.71 6.43 -9.74
N HIS A 201 -22.59 5.16 -10.06
CA HIS A 201 -21.32 4.44 -9.95
C HIS A 201 -20.43 4.76 -11.17
N PRO A 202 -19.11 4.95 -11.02
CA PRO A 202 -18.22 5.28 -12.14
C PRO A 202 -18.33 4.29 -13.31
N ARG A 203 -18.36 2.99 -13.00
CA ARG A 203 -18.49 1.90 -13.99
C ARG A 203 -19.91 1.48 -14.36
N THR A 204 -20.82 1.33 -13.40
CA THR A 204 -22.19 0.82 -13.64
C THR A 204 -23.23 1.94 -13.82
N HIS A 205 -22.77 3.20 -13.78
CA HIS A 205 -23.57 4.40 -13.97
C HIS A 205 -24.80 4.41 -13.07
N SER A 206 -25.99 4.66 -13.64
CA SER A 206 -27.25 4.73 -12.92
C SER A 206 -28.01 3.39 -12.88
N LYS A 207 -27.38 2.27 -13.23
CA LYS A 207 -28.04 0.95 -13.23
C LYS A 207 -28.51 0.55 -11.82
N TRP A 208 -27.76 0.96 -10.79
CA TRP A 208 -28.00 0.56 -9.41
C TRP A 208 -28.32 1.75 -8.52
N LYS A 209 -29.24 1.54 -7.58
CA LYS A 209 -29.59 2.48 -6.48
C LYS A 209 -29.25 1.92 -5.11
N ILE A 210 -28.97 0.62 -5.05
CA ILE A 210 -28.55 -0.11 -3.86
C ILE A 210 -27.13 -0.63 -4.08
N TYR A 211 -26.34 -0.58 -3.02
CA TYR A 211 -24.96 -1.05 -3.05
C TYR A 211 -24.69 -2.01 -1.88
N PRO A 212 -23.99 -3.12 -2.13
CA PRO A 212 -23.68 -4.09 -1.09
C PRO A 212 -22.68 -3.49 -0.09
N THR A 213 -22.74 -3.94 1.16
CA THR A 213 -21.71 -3.63 2.15
C THR A 213 -20.45 -4.47 1.89
N TYR A 214 -19.32 -4.02 2.44
CA TYR A 214 -18.05 -4.75 2.36
C TYR A 214 -18.23 -6.22 2.77
N ASP A 215 -18.83 -6.48 3.94
CA ASP A 215 -19.00 -7.84 4.45
C ASP A 215 -19.85 -8.75 3.54
N PHE A 216 -20.82 -8.19 2.81
CA PHE A 216 -21.68 -8.95 1.91
C PHE A 216 -21.08 -9.13 0.50
N ALA A 217 -20.24 -8.22 0.05
CA ALA A 217 -19.57 -8.36 -1.24
C ALA A 217 -18.33 -9.25 -1.13
N HIS A 218 -17.51 -9.06 -0.10
CA HIS A 218 -16.12 -9.54 -0.07
C HIS A 218 -16.01 -11.08 -0.21
N GLY A 219 -16.72 -11.84 0.63
CA GLY A 219 -16.66 -13.31 0.60
C GLY A 219 -17.41 -13.94 -0.55
N GLN A 220 -18.42 -13.26 -1.07
CA GLN A 220 -19.21 -13.69 -2.22
C GLN A 220 -18.39 -13.51 -3.51
N CYS A 221 -17.71 -12.38 -3.68
CA CYS A 221 -16.77 -12.16 -4.77
C CYS A 221 -15.60 -13.17 -4.73
N ASP A 222 -15.05 -13.43 -3.54
CA ASP A 222 -14.03 -14.47 -3.36
C ASP A 222 -14.54 -15.87 -3.78
N SER A 223 -15.81 -16.18 -3.50
CA SER A 223 -16.46 -17.42 -3.95
C SER A 223 -16.59 -17.49 -5.47
N ILE A 224 -17.08 -16.42 -6.10
CA ILE A 224 -17.30 -16.30 -7.55
C ILE A 224 -15.97 -16.46 -8.33
N GLU A 225 -14.90 -15.80 -7.89
CA GLU A 225 -13.57 -15.88 -8.50
C GLU A 225 -12.86 -17.21 -8.25
N GLY A 226 -13.39 -18.03 -7.34
CA GLY A 226 -12.76 -19.27 -6.97
C GLY A 226 -11.53 -19.08 -6.05
N ILE A 227 -11.44 -17.99 -5.30
CA ILE A 227 -10.37 -17.75 -4.32
C ILE A 227 -10.37 -18.87 -3.30
N THR A 228 -9.22 -19.49 -3.05
CA THR A 228 -9.11 -20.54 -2.02
C THR A 228 -8.68 -19.98 -0.68
N HIS A 229 -7.76 -19.03 -0.68
CA HIS A 229 -7.23 -18.42 0.53
C HIS A 229 -7.37 -16.90 0.45
N SER A 230 -8.32 -16.37 1.20
CA SER A 230 -8.67 -14.96 1.29
C SER A 230 -7.81 -14.30 2.38
N ILE A 231 -6.69 -13.69 1.96
CA ILE A 231 -5.70 -13.17 2.90
C ILE A 231 -5.97 -11.69 3.19
N CYS A 232 -6.15 -11.33 4.45
CA CYS A 232 -6.46 -9.98 4.91
C CYS A 232 -5.76 -9.63 6.24
N THR A 233 -5.96 -8.41 6.75
CA THR A 233 -5.37 -7.97 8.01
C THR A 233 -6.22 -8.35 9.23
N LEU A 234 -5.60 -8.36 10.42
CA LEU A 234 -6.27 -8.69 11.70
C LEU A 234 -7.50 -7.84 12.04
N GLU A 235 -7.67 -6.68 11.42
CA GLU A 235 -8.87 -5.85 11.58
C GLU A 235 -10.14 -6.61 11.18
N PHE A 236 -10.02 -7.54 10.23
CA PHE A 236 -11.13 -8.34 9.71
C PHE A 236 -11.32 -9.67 10.45
N PHE A 237 -10.58 -9.93 11.54
CA PHE A 237 -10.71 -11.18 12.30
C PHE A 237 -12.13 -11.40 12.83
N ASN A 238 -12.77 -10.35 13.36
CA ASN A 238 -14.15 -10.41 13.84
C ASN A 238 -15.17 -10.45 12.69
N HIS A 239 -14.77 -10.22 11.45
CA HIS A 239 -15.64 -10.31 10.26
C HIS A 239 -15.72 -11.74 9.72
N ARG A 240 -14.70 -12.58 9.98
CA ARG A 240 -14.67 -13.98 9.51
C ARG A 240 -15.91 -14.81 9.87
N PRO A 241 -16.51 -14.71 11.07
CA PRO A 241 -17.73 -15.46 11.37
C PRO A 241 -18.88 -15.13 10.41
N LEU A 242 -19.04 -13.85 10.05
CA LEU A 242 -20.05 -13.40 9.08
C LEU A 242 -19.71 -13.85 7.67
N TYR A 243 -18.43 -13.72 7.27
CA TYR A 243 -17.91 -14.23 6.00
C TYR A 243 -18.27 -15.72 5.79
N ASN A 244 -17.98 -16.54 6.81
CA ASN A 244 -18.27 -17.98 6.79
C ASN A 244 -19.78 -18.26 6.81
N TRP A 245 -20.55 -17.52 7.62
CA TRP A 245 -22.00 -17.65 7.70
C TRP A 245 -22.65 -17.40 6.34
N LEU A 246 -22.29 -16.31 5.67
CA LEU A 246 -22.83 -15.97 4.36
C LEU A 246 -22.53 -17.04 3.32
N GLN A 247 -21.29 -17.55 3.26
CA GLN A 247 -20.92 -18.61 2.30
C GLN A 247 -21.70 -19.91 2.55
N LYS A 248 -21.87 -20.28 3.82
CA LYS A 248 -22.61 -21.47 4.22
C LYS A 248 -24.09 -21.35 3.87
N GLU A 249 -24.76 -20.28 4.30
CA GLU A 249 -26.20 -20.11 4.11
C GLU A 249 -26.57 -19.87 2.63
N LEU A 250 -25.67 -19.29 1.84
CA LEU A 250 -25.83 -19.19 0.38
C LEU A 250 -25.50 -20.49 -0.35
N GLU A 251 -24.90 -21.48 0.31
CA GLU A 251 -24.41 -22.74 -0.29
C GLU A 251 -23.49 -22.49 -1.50
N ILE A 252 -22.64 -21.46 -1.39
CA ILE A 252 -21.68 -21.11 -2.43
C ILE A 252 -20.31 -21.71 -2.12
N ARG A 253 -19.42 -21.69 -3.10
CA ARG A 253 -18.07 -22.25 -2.96
C ARG A 253 -17.35 -21.60 -1.78
N PRO A 254 -16.85 -22.35 -0.80
CA PRO A 254 -16.14 -21.76 0.34
C PRO A 254 -14.81 -21.18 -0.09
N SER A 255 -14.40 -20.12 0.61
CA SER A 255 -13.07 -19.53 0.53
C SER A 255 -12.57 -19.30 1.94
N HIS A 256 -11.30 -19.55 2.24
CA HIS A 256 -10.81 -19.54 3.62
C HIS A 256 -10.17 -18.20 3.96
N GLN A 257 -10.81 -17.41 4.85
CA GLN A 257 -10.22 -16.16 5.33
C GLN A 257 -9.09 -16.41 6.33
N ILE A 258 -7.92 -15.81 6.05
CA ILE A 258 -6.71 -15.91 6.87
C ILE A 258 -6.19 -14.52 7.16
N GLU A 259 -6.11 -14.17 8.45
CA GLU A 259 -5.67 -12.84 8.87
C GLU A 259 -4.21 -12.81 9.31
N PHE A 260 -3.49 -11.75 8.92
CA PHE A 260 -2.15 -11.43 9.40
C PHE A 260 -2.06 -10.03 10.01
N ALA A 261 -1.05 -9.81 10.85
CA ALA A 261 -0.86 -8.55 11.54
C ALA A 261 -0.52 -7.41 10.59
N ARG A 262 -1.13 -6.26 10.87
CA ARG A 262 -0.90 -5.01 10.16
C ARG A 262 0.57 -4.65 10.10
N PHE A 263 0.91 -3.92 9.05
CA PHE A 263 2.20 -3.29 8.89
C PHE A 263 2.20 -1.92 9.55
N ASN A 264 3.09 -1.70 10.53
CA ASN A 264 3.34 -0.40 11.13
C ASN A 264 4.83 -0.08 11.03
N LEU A 265 5.14 1.14 10.62
CA LEU A 265 6.51 1.64 10.44
C LEU A 265 6.71 2.85 11.35
N THR A 266 7.82 2.91 12.08
CA THR A 266 8.17 4.09 12.88
C THR A 266 8.25 5.35 12.03
N TYR A 267 7.96 6.51 12.63
CA TYR A 267 7.99 7.81 11.96
C TYR A 267 7.09 7.93 10.73
N THR A 268 6.11 7.03 10.59
CA THR A 268 5.26 6.94 9.39
C THR A 268 3.79 6.82 9.79
N VAL A 269 2.93 7.52 9.07
CA VAL A 269 1.47 7.39 9.20
C VAL A 269 0.93 6.47 8.12
N MET A 270 0.23 5.41 8.50
CA MET A 270 -0.31 4.42 7.54
C MET A 270 -1.80 4.57 7.25
N SER A 271 -2.54 5.37 8.04
CA SER A 271 -3.99 5.54 7.84
C SER A 271 -4.27 6.39 6.60
N LYS A 272 -5.04 5.85 5.63
CA LYS A 272 -5.50 6.60 4.45
C LYS A 272 -6.17 7.92 4.82
N ARG A 273 -7.02 7.95 5.85
CA ARG A 273 -7.68 9.18 6.34
C ARG A 273 -6.68 10.26 6.73
N LYS A 274 -5.64 9.89 7.48
CA LYS A 274 -4.60 10.84 7.90
C LYS A 274 -3.69 11.26 6.75
N LEU A 275 -3.39 10.35 5.81
CA LEU A 275 -2.63 10.69 4.62
C LEU A 275 -3.39 11.68 3.73
N LEU A 276 -4.71 11.49 3.57
CA LEU A 276 -5.57 12.43 2.87
C LEU A 276 -5.58 13.81 3.57
N GLU A 277 -5.64 13.83 4.91
CA GLU A 277 -5.54 15.06 5.69
C GLU A 277 -4.20 15.79 5.47
N ILE A 278 -3.08 15.07 5.40
CA ILE A 278 -1.75 15.62 5.10
C ILE A 278 -1.71 16.25 3.69
N VAL A 279 -2.32 15.60 2.71
CA VAL A 279 -2.41 16.10 1.33
C VAL A 279 -3.33 17.32 1.25
N ASN A 280 -4.53 17.24 1.81
CA ASN A 280 -5.52 18.32 1.77
C ASN A 280 -5.05 19.59 2.51
N ASN A 281 -4.26 19.44 3.57
CA ASN A 281 -3.67 20.55 4.30
C ASN A 281 -2.38 21.09 3.66
N ASN A 282 -2.02 20.64 2.45
CA ASN A 282 -0.83 21.08 1.69
C ASN A 282 0.49 20.95 2.49
N LEU A 283 0.59 19.98 3.40
CA LEU A 283 1.83 19.71 4.14
C LEU A 283 2.86 18.96 3.28
N VAL A 284 2.40 18.41 2.16
CA VAL A 284 3.17 17.72 1.11
C VAL A 284 2.71 18.19 -0.27
N ASN A 285 3.51 17.95 -1.30
CA ASN A 285 3.21 18.37 -2.67
C ASN A 285 2.12 17.53 -3.36
N GLY A 286 1.65 16.45 -2.72
CA GLY A 286 0.69 15.50 -3.26
C GLY A 286 0.92 14.09 -2.74
N TRP A 287 0.16 13.14 -3.29
CA TRP A 287 0.28 11.72 -2.92
C TRP A 287 1.62 11.10 -3.33
N ASP A 288 2.29 11.64 -4.34
CA ASP A 288 3.59 11.16 -4.83
C ASP A 288 4.78 11.91 -4.20
N ASP A 289 4.57 12.73 -3.18
CA ASP A 289 5.65 13.46 -2.52
C ASP A 289 6.71 12.47 -1.96
N PRO A 290 8.03 12.70 -2.16
CA PRO A 290 9.09 11.79 -1.70
C PRO A 290 9.18 11.56 -0.18
N ARG A 291 8.37 12.27 0.63
CA ARG A 291 8.20 12.08 2.08
C ARG A 291 7.00 11.20 2.42
N MET A 292 6.09 10.99 1.48
CA MET A 292 4.89 10.17 1.69
C MET A 292 5.25 8.68 1.69
N PRO A 293 4.58 7.87 2.53
CA PRO A 293 4.78 6.42 2.55
C PRO A 293 4.02 5.68 1.44
N THR A 294 3.50 6.43 0.47
CA THR A 294 2.86 5.92 -0.74
C THR A 294 3.87 5.21 -1.63
N LEU A 295 3.41 4.24 -2.42
CA LEU A 295 4.29 3.57 -3.38
C LEU A 295 4.75 4.53 -4.48
N SER A 296 3.87 5.42 -4.93
CA SER A 296 4.23 6.53 -5.83
C SER A 296 5.28 7.46 -5.22
N GLY A 297 5.15 7.85 -3.95
CA GLY A 297 6.11 8.68 -3.23
C GLY A 297 7.46 8.02 -3.05
N MET A 298 7.47 6.73 -2.67
CA MET A 298 8.69 5.94 -2.56
C MET A 298 9.38 5.75 -3.92
N ARG A 299 8.62 5.52 -4.99
CA ARG A 299 9.14 5.46 -6.37
C ARG A 299 9.79 6.78 -6.76
N ARG A 300 9.12 7.91 -6.52
CA ARG A 300 9.67 9.25 -6.79
C ARG A 300 10.89 9.58 -5.94
N ARG A 301 10.94 9.06 -4.70
CA ARG A 301 12.11 9.17 -3.80
C ARG A 301 13.34 8.40 -4.30
N GLY A 302 13.16 7.48 -5.24
CA GLY A 302 14.24 6.67 -5.82
C GLY A 302 14.39 5.29 -5.19
N TYR A 303 13.36 4.79 -4.49
CA TYR A 303 13.41 3.43 -3.94
C TYR A 303 13.30 2.42 -5.09
N PRO A 304 14.15 1.39 -5.16
CA PRO A 304 13.96 0.31 -6.13
C PRO A 304 12.78 -0.59 -5.74
N PRO A 305 12.00 -1.13 -6.69
CA PRO A 305 10.91 -2.06 -6.39
C PRO A 305 11.42 -3.34 -5.70
N GLU A 306 12.63 -3.80 -6.04
CA GLU A 306 13.29 -4.93 -5.38
C GLU A 306 13.57 -4.68 -3.89
N ALA A 307 13.88 -3.43 -3.51
CA ALA A 307 14.09 -3.09 -2.11
C ALA A 307 12.80 -3.20 -1.30
N ILE A 308 11.66 -2.77 -1.87
CA ILE A 308 10.34 -2.91 -1.25
C ILE A 308 9.98 -4.39 -1.07
N LYS A 309 10.13 -5.20 -2.12
CA LYS A 309 9.88 -6.64 -2.06
C LYS A 309 10.76 -7.32 -1.01
N THR A 310 12.07 -7.06 -1.06
CA THR A 310 13.06 -7.59 -0.10
C THR A 310 12.69 -7.23 1.35
N PHE A 311 12.28 -5.97 1.58
CA PHE A 311 11.85 -5.53 2.90
C PHE A 311 10.60 -6.28 3.37
N VAL A 312 9.57 -6.42 2.52
CA VAL A 312 8.35 -7.17 2.86
C VAL A 312 8.63 -8.62 3.24
N PHE A 313 9.53 -9.32 2.55
CA PHE A 313 9.88 -10.70 2.91
C PHE A 313 10.73 -10.76 4.18
N LYS A 314 11.67 -9.82 4.37
CA LYS A 314 12.52 -9.78 5.57
C LYS A 314 11.74 -9.50 6.86
N ILE A 315 10.66 -8.73 6.81
CA ILE A 315 9.88 -8.40 8.02
C ILE A 315 9.05 -9.56 8.54
N GLY A 316 8.78 -10.59 7.72
CA GLY A 316 7.96 -11.71 8.15
C GLY A 316 6.45 -11.47 8.02
N VAL A 317 5.69 -12.55 8.18
CA VAL A 317 4.24 -12.52 8.37
C VAL A 317 3.92 -13.19 9.71
N SER A 318 3.20 -12.50 10.59
CA SER A 318 2.82 -13.01 11.91
C SER A 318 1.39 -12.57 12.26
N LYS A 319 0.85 -13.11 13.36
CA LYS A 319 -0.43 -12.66 13.95
C LYS A 319 -0.24 -11.67 15.11
N ARG A 320 0.99 -11.21 15.35
CA ARG A 320 1.29 -10.23 16.41
C ARG A 320 1.60 -8.89 15.77
N GLU A 321 1.00 -7.82 16.27
CA GLU A 321 1.33 -6.48 15.80
C GLU A 321 2.77 -6.13 16.20
N HIS A 322 3.53 -5.61 15.24
CA HIS A 322 4.92 -5.21 15.43
C HIS A 322 5.16 -3.85 14.80
N LEU A 323 5.88 -2.99 15.51
CA LEU A 323 6.35 -1.71 15.01
C LEU A 323 7.74 -1.90 14.39
N ILE A 324 7.82 -1.75 13.07
CA ILE A 324 9.05 -1.95 12.31
C ILE A 324 9.81 -0.63 12.25
N GLN A 325 11.12 -0.69 12.48
CA GLN A 325 11.99 0.50 12.42
C GLN A 325 12.25 0.92 10.97
N LEU A 326 12.15 2.22 10.69
CA LEU A 326 12.38 2.80 9.37
C LEU A 326 13.79 2.49 8.84
N ASP A 327 14.79 2.49 9.72
CA ASP A 327 16.18 2.17 9.40
C ASP A 327 16.34 0.81 8.72
N LYS A 328 15.48 -0.17 9.03
CA LYS A 328 15.52 -1.48 8.36
C LYS A 328 15.18 -1.36 6.87
N LEU A 329 14.18 -0.53 6.53
CA LEU A 329 13.83 -0.24 5.15
C LEU A 329 14.96 0.53 4.47
N GLU A 330 15.48 1.58 5.11
CA GLU A 330 16.55 2.39 4.54
C GLU A 330 17.84 1.59 4.29
N ASN A 331 18.22 0.71 5.22
CA ASN A 331 19.38 -0.17 5.04
C ASN A 331 19.22 -1.09 3.82
N ILE A 332 18.01 -1.63 3.59
CA ILE A 332 17.74 -2.47 2.41
C ILE A 332 17.81 -1.65 1.13
N VAL A 333 17.28 -0.43 1.13
CA VAL A 333 17.35 0.49 -0.01
C VAL A 333 18.80 0.85 -0.32
N ARG A 334 19.61 1.21 0.69
CA ARG A 334 21.04 1.51 0.52
C ARG A 334 21.81 0.33 -0.08
N ASN A 335 21.55 -0.89 0.40
CA ASN A 335 22.19 -2.10 -0.13
C ASN A 335 21.77 -2.37 -1.58
N CYS A 336 20.51 -2.08 -1.95
CA CYS A 336 20.04 -2.24 -3.31
C CYS A 336 20.72 -1.25 -4.28
N LEU A 337 21.00 -0.03 -3.81
CA LEU A 337 21.63 1.04 -4.57
C LEU A 337 23.18 1.05 -4.51
N GLU A 338 23.80 0.13 -3.76
CA GLU A 338 25.25 0.12 -3.52
C GLU A 338 26.07 0.02 -4.83
N ASN A 339 25.54 -0.71 -5.81
CA ASN A 339 26.17 -0.92 -7.12
C ASN A 339 25.72 0.10 -8.18
N SER A 340 24.98 1.14 -7.81
CA SER A 340 24.61 2.21 -8.74
C SER A 340 25.85 2.99 -9.19
N PRO A 341 25.86 3.53 -10.43
CA PRO A 341 26.95 4.36 -10.92
C PRO A 341 27.24 5.52 -9.97
N LYS A 342 28.50 5.65 -9.54
CA LYS A 342 28.93 6.71 -8.63
C LYS A 342 29.25 7.95 -9.45
N VAL A 343 28.57 9.05 -9.15
CA VAL A 343 28.80 10.37 -9.74
C VAL A 343 29.23 11.36 -8.67
N PHE A 344 29.86 12.46 -9.09
CA PHE A 344 30.18 13.57 -8.21
C PHE A 344 29.08 14.62 -8.32
N ALA A 345 28.60 15.10 -7.18
CA ALA A 345 27.65 16.20 -7.09
C ALA A 345 28.11 17.13 -5.96
N LEU A 346 27.97 18.44 -6.18
CA LEU A 346 28.33 19.47 -5.22
C LEU A 346 27.06 20.22 -4.83
N HIS A 347 26.78 20.30 -3.54
CA HIS A 347 25.65 21.05 -3.01
C HIS A 347 25.96 22.54 -2.94
N LYS A 348 27.19 22.88 -2.53
CA LYS A 348 27.66 24.26 -2.42
C LYS A 348 28.99 24.41 -3.16
N PRO A 349 28.97 24.57 -4.49
CA PRO A 349 30.19 24.59 -5.28
C PRO A 349 31.05 25.81 -4.93
N VAL A 350 32.31 25.56 -4.56
CA VAL A 350 33.36 26.57 -4.37
C VAL A 350 34.42 26.34 -5.43
N LYS A 351 34.73 27.39 -6.19
CA LYS A 351 35.74 27.33 -7.24
C LYS A 351 37.13 27.27 -6.63
N VAL A 352 37.92 26.29 -7.05
CA VAL A 352 39.34 26.14 -6.71
C VAL A 352 40.14 26.28 -8.00
N THR A 353 41.17 27.12 -7.97
CA THR A 353 42.08 27.31 -9.10
C THR A 353 43.42 26.68 -8.72
N ILE A 354 43.94 25.82 -9.59
CA ILE A 354 45.26 25.21 -9.41
C ILE A 354 46.32 26.23 -9.82
N SER A 355 47.12 26.68 -8.85
CA SER A 355 48.11 27.74 -9.01
C SER A 355 49.25 27.32 -9.96
N ASN A 356 49.73 26.08 -9.86
CA ASN A 356 50.83 25.52 -10.66
C ASN A 356 50.35 24.77 -11.93
N TYR A 357 49.22 25.20 -12.49
CA TYR A 357 48.69 24.65 -13.74
C TYR A 357 49.67 24.84 -14.92
N GLY A 358 50.09 23.75 -15.55
CA GLY A 358 51.03 23.73 -16.70
C GLY A 358 52.42 23.18 -16.37
N GLU A 359 52.90 23.31 -15.14
CA GLU A 359 54.19 22.74 -14.70
C GLU A 359 54.14 21.21 -14.56
N TYR A 360 52.99 20.68 -14.14
CA TYR A 360 52.80 19.23 -13.97
C TYR A 360 52.45 18.48 -15.27
N GLU A 361 51.96 19.16 -16.32
CA GLU A 361 51.69 18.53 -17.62
C GLU A 361 52.99 18.04 -18.26
N GLN A 362 54.08 18.79 -18.10
CA GLN A 362 55.41 18.42 -18.59
C GLN A 362 56.00 17.21 -17.85
N LEU A 363 55.78 17.10 -16.53
CA LEU A 363 56.21 15.97 -15.69
C LEU A 363 55.40 14.68 -15.93
N SER A 364 54.15 14.82 -16.40
CA SER A 364 53.26 13.67 -16.66
C SER A 364 53.69 12.80 -17.86
N GLN A 365 54.55 13.32 -18.76
CA GLN A 365 54.96 12.62 -19.99
C GLN A 365 55.96 11.48 -19.76
N THR A 366 56.49 11.32 -18.54
CA THR A 366 57.60 10.40 -18.23
C THR A 366 57.25 9.29 -17.22
N SER A 367 55.98 9.11 -16.82
CA SER A 367 55.59 8.10 -15.82
C SER A 367 54.27 7.38 -16.16
N GLU A 368 54.05 6.17 -15.62
CA GLU A 368 52.78 5.42 -15.74
C GLU A 368 51.57 6.12 -15.10
N ALA A 369 51.77 7.20 -14.32
CA ALA A 369 50.70 8.06 -13.78
C ALA A 369 50.18 9.11 -14.79
N ALA A 370 50.70 9.10 -16.03
CA ALA A 370 50.38 10.04 -17.10
C ALA A 370 48.88 10.19 -17.36
N ASP A 371 48.14 9.08 -17.42
CA ASP A 371 46.74 9.09 -17.87
C ASP A 371 45.77 9.79 -16.91
N LEU A 372 46.08 9.83 -15.60
CA LEU A 372 45.27 10.51 -14.58
C LEU A 372 45.50 12.04 -14.56
N ILE A 373 46.66 12.49 -15.03
CA ILE A 373 47.13 13.88 -14.92
C ILE A 373 46.95 14.65 -16.23
N LYS A 374 47.00 13.95 -17.37
CA LYS A 374 46.99 14.53 -18.74
C LYS A 374 45.78 15.42 -19.07
N ASN A 375 44.70 15.32 -18.30
CA ASN A 375 43.46 16.09 -18.49
C ASN A 375 42.98 16.81 -17.20
N PHE A 376 43.85 17.02 -16.20
CA PHE A 376 43.44 17.72 -14.98
C PHE A 376 43.15 19.19 -15.31
N PRO A 377 41.98 19.77 -14.99
CA PRO A 377 41.62 21.12 -15.42
C PRO A 377 42.22 22.21 -14.50
N LYS A 378 42.47 23.41 -15.07
CA LYS A 378 42.97 24.58 -14.33
C LYS A 378 42.09 24.99 -13.15
N SER A 379 40.78 24.81 -13.30
CA SER A 379 39.81 25.09 -12.26
C SER A 379 38.89 23.91 -12.03
N ILE A 380 38.73 23.57 -10.76
CA ILE A 380 37.77 22.58 -10.28
C ILE A 380 36.76 23.24 -9.35
N TYR A 381 35.72 22.51 -9.00
CA TYR A 381 34.82 22.87 -7.91
C TYR A 381 34.93 21.81 -6.81
N ILE A 382 34.90 22.26 -5.56
CA ILE A 382 34.73 21.42 -4.37
C ILE A 382 33.44 21.81 -3.66
N ASP A 383 32.96 21.00 -2.73
CA ASP A 383 31.86 21.43 -1.87
C ASP A 383 32.42 22.36 -0.78
N ALA A 384 31.69 23.43 -0.48
CA ALA A 384 32.02 24.33 0.64
C ALA A 384 32.16 23.56 1.96
N SER A 385 31.42 22.46 2.15
CA SER A 385 31.54 21.63 3.35
C SER A 385 32.86 20.84 3.44
N ASP A 386 33.66 20.77 2.37
CA ASP A 386 34.95 20.10 2.35
C ASP A 386 36.13 21.05 2.62
N PHE A 387 35.87 22.32 2.92
CA PHE A 387 36.88 23.32 3.24
C PHE A 387 36.61 24.01 4.59
N LEU A 388 37.67 24.18 5.40
CA LEU A 388 37.66 25.05 6.57
C LEU A 388 38.86 25.99 6.58
N LEU A 389 38.63 27.27 6.86
CA LEU A 389 39.72 28.25 6.94
C LEU A 389 40.69 27.96 8.10
N LYS A 390 40.17 27.57 9.27
CA LYS A 390 40.96 27.24 10.46
C LYS A 390 40.83 25.75 10.78
N LEU A 391 41.96 25.07 10.83
CA LEU A 391 42.03 23.64 11.13
C LEU A 391 41.55 23.35 12.56
N THR A 392 40.75 22.30 12.72
CA THR A 392 40.38 21.71 14.01
C THR A 392 40.95 20.29 14.11
N PRO A 393 41.23 19.76 15.32
CA PRO A 393 41.88 18.44 15.49
C PRO A 393 41.19 17.29 14.74
N ASP A 394 39.86 17.31 14.64
CA ASP A 394 39.08 16.24 13.98
C ASP A 394 38.87 16.46 12.47
N TRP A 395 39.42 17.53 11.89
CA TRP A 395 39.20 17.87 10.48
C TRP A 395 40.13 17.09 9.55
N LYS A 396 39.52 16.33 8.63
CA LYS A 396 40.24 15.47 7.66
C LYS A 396 40.13 15.95 6.21
N ARG A 397 39.46 17.08 5.95
CA ARG A 397 39.31 17.64 4.59
C ARG A 397 40.24 18.85 4.41
N LEU A 398 40.04 19.60 3.33
CA LEU A 398 40.93 20.70 2.97
C LEU A 398 40.87 21.82 4.01
N SER A 399 42.01 22.38 4.34
CA SER A 399 42.16 23.59 5.15
C SER A 399 43.36 24.37 4.64
N LEU A 400 43.46 25.64 5.01
CA LEU A 400 44.60 26.47 4.62
C LEU A 400 45.91 25.84 5.11
N GLY A 401 46.85 25.62 4.20
CA GLY A 401 48.14 24.98 4.46
C GLY A 401 48.11 23.45 4.58
N THR A 402 46.95 22.79 4.39
CA THR A 402 46.86 21.32 4.42
C THR A 402 46.65 20.72 3.04
N SER A 403 46.99 19.43 2.91
CA SER A 403 46.78 18.66 1.70
C SER A 403 45.53 17.78 1.79
N VAL A 404 44.79 17.62 0.69
CA VAL A 404 43.71 16.62 0.56
C VAL A 404 43.85 15.84 -0.74
N ARG A 405 43.43 14.57 -0.75
CA ARG A 405 43.32 13.79 -1.98
C ARG A 405 41.98 14.04 -2.65
N LEU A 406 42.00 14.52 -3.87
CA LEU A 406 40.83 14.52 -4.75
C LEU A 406 40.56 13.09 -5.20
N LYS A 407 39.32 12.64 -5.04
CA LYS A 407 38.94 11.25 -5.30
C LYS A 407 39.19 10.89 -6.78
N ASN A 408 39.88 9.78 -7.01
CA ASN A 408 40.30 9.30 -8.33
C ASN A 408 41.20 10.28 -9.12
N LEU A 409 41.82 11.24 -8.44
CA LEU A 409 42.69 12.26 -9.03
C LEU A 409 43.96 12.42 -8.17
N ALA A 410 44.45 13.64 -8.02
CA ALA A 410 45.69 13.98 -7.35
C ALA A 410 45.49 14.48 -5.91
N ILE A 411 46.61 14.65 -5.21
CA ILE A 411 46.67 15.38 -3.93
C ILE A 411 46.87 16.86 -4.25
N VAL A 412 46.09 17.73 -3.60
CA VAL A 412 46.20 19.19 -3.71
C VAL A 412 46.49 19.80 -2.35
N VAL A 413 47.21 20.92 -2.33
CA VAL A 413 47.50 21.73 -1.14
C VAL A 413 46.78 23.06 -1.28
N CYS A 414 46.19 23.57 -0.20
CA CYS A 414 45.58 24.90 -0.20
C CYS A 414 46.61 25.94 0.22
N ASP A 415 47.16 26.67 -0.75
CA ASP A 415 48.18 27.71 -0.51
C ASP A 415 47.55 29.05 -0.11
N GLU A 416 46.46 29.42 -0.77
CA GLU A 416 45.81 30.73 -0.61
C GLU A 416 44.28 30.59 -0.64
N VAL A 417 43.60 31.49 0.08
CA VAL A 417 42.14 31.61 0.09
C VAL A 417 41.76 33.05 -0.21
N SER A 418 41.06 33.27 -1.31
CA SER A 418 40.48 34.58 -1.63
C SER A 418 39.10 34.73 -0.98
N LEU A 419 38.98 35.68 -0.06
CA LEU A 419 37.71 36.04 0.57
C LEU A 419 37.15 37.32 -0.10
N ASN A 420 36.03 37.19 -0.81
CA ASN A 420 35.32 38.33 -1.39
C ASN A 420 34.52 39.06 -0.30
N TRP A 421 35.18 39.79 0.60
CA TRP A 421 34.53 40.50 1.72
C TRP A 421 34.63 42.05 1.69
N PHE A 422 35.01 42.68 0.57
CA PHE A 422 35.23 44.13 0.57
C PHE A 422 34.37 44.92 -0.44
N LEU A 423 33.59 45.87 0.10
CA LEU A 423 33.26 47.14 -0.56
C LEU A 423 34.59 47.84 -0.90
N ARG A 424 34.79 48.19 -2.17
CA ARG A 424 35.98 48.91 -2.64
C ARG A 424 35.73 50.41 -2.54
N LEU A 425 36.51 51.13 -1.75
CA LEU A 425 36.65 52.59 -1.82
C LEU A 425 37.90 52.93 -2.65
N LEU A 426 37.72 53.80 -3.64
CA LEU A 426 38.79 54.38 -4.44
C LEU A 426 39.07 55.78 -3.87
N LEU A 427 40.30 56.02 -3.41
CA LEU A 427 40.82 57.37 -3.17
C LEU A 427 41.88 57.63 -4.24
N MET A 428 41.62 58.64 -5.07
CA MET A 428 42.61 59.21 -6.00
C MET A 428 43.61 60.09 -5.25
#